data_AF-A0A380LL21-F1
#
_entry.id   AF-A0A380LL21-F1
#
_cell.length_a   1.000
_cell.length_b   1.000
_cell.length_c   1.000
_cell.angle_alpha   90.00
_cell.angle_beta   90.00
_cell.angle_gamma   90.00
#
_symmetry.space_group_name_H-M   'P 1'
#
loop_
_entity.id
_entity.type
_entity.pdbx_description
1 polymer ?
#
loop_
_entity_poly.entity_id
_entity_poly.type
_entity_poly.pdbx_seq_one_letter_code
_entity_poly.pdbx_strand_id
1 'polypeptide(L)'
;MMDVALYSFLAILLSICISFLPKKALKPITSVFSFGKNGLRKMRRRRDTTDTIANVCLGIALLFSLFHWLIPASFIIYGILLLVSFLCVLAWTNKISAKMDRVHRMLVLFDVSMMFFFGLFSALGCFNGFVTFDSASVLRQDIAGGKVFEVLYFLHSFAPMMVLLQGILYMLPMYCMWAQFKYMRLENTYKSRNIGLFTIKILFICLVMVALSYGGIEVLNWAYYIDHVEV
;
A
#
# COMPACT_ATOMS: atom_id res chain seq x y z
N MET A 1 -16.75 11.01 -8.25
CA MET A 1 -16.71 9.99 -9.32
C MET A 1 -15.65 10.26 -10.41
N MET A 2 -15.53 11.48 -10.94
CA MET A 2 -14.54 11.80 -12.01
C MET A 2 -13.10 11.53 -11.58
N ASP A 3 -12.72 11.88 -10.34
CA ASP A 3 -11.37 11.64 -9.81
C ASP A 3 -11.05 10.14 -9.68
N VAL A 4 -12.02 9.34 -9.22
CA VAL A 4 -11.85 7.87 -9.12
C VAL A 4 -11.52 7.26 -10.48
N ALA A 5 -12.25 7.65 -11.53
CA ALA A 5 -12.00 7.16 -12.88
C ALA A 5 -10.64 7.62 -13.41
N LEU A 6 -10.29 8.90 -13.23
CA LEU A 6 -9.02 9.48 -13.66
C LEU A 6 -7.82 8.78 -13.02
N TYR A 7 -7.80 8.66 -11.70
CA TYR A 7 -6.66 8.06 -10.99
C TYR A 7 -6.59 6.54 -11.19
N SER A 8 -7.73 5.87 -11.39
CA SER A 8 -7.74 4.45 -11.77
C SER A 8 -7.14 4.24 -13.15
N PHE A 9 -7.52 5.08 -14.12
CA PHE A 9 -6.94 5.07 -15.45
C PHE A 9 -5.43 5.34 -15.41
N LEU A 10 -5.00 6.36 -14.66
CA LEU A 10 -3.59 6.70 -14.49
C LEU A 10 -2.80 5.54 -13.87
N ALA A 11 -3.34 4.88 -12.84
CA ALA A 11 -2.70 3.74 -12.20
C ALA A 11 -2.52 2.57 -13.18
N ILE A 12 -3.54 2.30 -14.00
CA ILE A 12 -3.47 1.27 -15.04
C ILE A 12 -2.42 1.65 -16.09
N LEU A 13 -2.45 2.88 -16.61
CA LEU A 13 -1.51 3.35 -17.63
C LEU A 13 -0.05 3.25 -17.16
N LEU A 14 0.24 3.72 -15.94
CA LEU A 14 1.59 3.64 -15.37
C LEU A 14 2.02 2.17 -15.16
N SER A 15 1.10 1.30 -14.77
CA SER A 15 1.35 -0.14 -14.63
C SER A 15 1.69 -0.79 -15.96
N ILE A 16 0.98 -0.40 -17.03
CA ILE A 16 1.29 -0.83 -18.40
C ILE A 16 2.70 -0.38 -18.77
N CYS A 17 3.06 0.88 -18.56
CA CYS A 17 4.41 1.39 -18.85
C CYS A 17 5.52 0.57 -18.17
N ILE A 18 5.36 0.23 -16.89
CA ILE A 18 6.36 -0.59 -16.16
C ILE A 18 6.42 -2.02 -16.72
N SER A 19 5.28 -2.60 -17.11
CA SER A 19 5.22 -3.96 -17.65
C SER A 19 6.05 -4.16 -18.92
N PHE A 20 6.21 -3.10 -19.72
CA PHE A 20 7.01 -3.10 -20.95
C PHE A 20 8.51 -2.95 -20.71
N LEU A 21 8.97 -2.65 -19.48
CA LEU A 21 10.38 -2.45 -19.22
C LEU A 21 11.22 -3.72 -19.48
N PRO A 22 12.33 -3.62 -20.23
CA PRO A 22 13.17 -4.78 -20.51
C PRO A 22 13.92 -5.21 -19.25
N LYS A 23 14.16 -6.53 -19.14
CA LYS A 23 14.87 -7.13 -17.99
C LYS A 23 16.23 -6.48 -17.72
N LYS A 24 16.93 -6.12 -18.81
CA LYS A 24 18.24 -5.46 -18.76
C LYS A 24 18.18 -4.07 -18.12
N ALA A 25 17.08 -3.34 -18.28
CA ALA A 25 16.87 -2.03 -17.64
C ALA A 25 16.45 -2.16 -16.17
N LEU A 26 15.60 -3.15 -15.84
CA LEU A 26 15.15 -3.36 -14.45
C LEU A 26 16.27 -3.88 -13.53
N LYS A 27 17.19 -4.69 -14.05
CA LYS A 27 18.25 -5.33 -13.25
C LYS A 27 19.14 -4.34 -12.48
N PRO A 28 19.73 -3.29 -13.08
CA PRO A 28 20.58 -2.35 -12.34
C PRO A 28 19.79 -1.55 -11.30
N ILE A 29 18.53 -1.21 -11.58
CA ILE A 29 17.67 -0.42 -10.68
C ILE A 29 17.31 -1.24 -9.43
N THR A 30 17.05 -2.53 -9.59
CA THR A 30 16.40 -3.35 -8.55
C THR A 30 17.35 -4.35 -7.87
N SER A 31 18.55 -4.59 -8.40
CA SER A 31 19.46 -5.63 -7.88
C SER A 31 19.82 -5.45 -6.40
N VAL A 32 20.05 -4.20 -5.97
CA VAL A 32 20.38 -3.84 -4.59
C VAL A 32 19.23 -4.20 -3.63
N PHE A 33 17.99 -4.04 -4.08
CA PHE A 33 16.77 -4.31 -3.30
C PHE A 33 16.39 -5.80 -3.26
N SER A 34 17.18 -6.69 -3.88
CA SER A 34 16.90 -8.13 -3.83
C SER A 34 17.23 -8.76 -2.47
N PHE A 35 18.13 -8.14 -1.68
CA PHE A 35 18.63 -8.64 -0.39
C PHE A 35 19.17 -10.08 -0.38
N GLY A 36 19.32 -10.74 -1.54
CA GLY A 36 19.84 -12.11 -1.67
C GLY A 36 19.32 -13.06 -0.59
N LYS A 37 20.25 -13.74 0.09
CA LYS A 37 19.98 -14.62 1.26
C LYS A 37 20.01 -13.87 2.60
N ASN A 38 20.33 -12.58 2.62
CA ASN A 38 20.50 -11.82 3.86
C ASN A 38 19.18 -11.76 4.63
N GLY A 39 19.22 -12.01 5.93
CA GLY A 39 18.04 -12.01 6.78
C GLY A 39 17.15 -13.25 6.70
N LEU A 40 17.42 -14.20 5.80
CA LEU A 40 16.77 -15.52 5.82
C LEU A 40 17.36 -16.38 6.93
N ARG A 41 16.51 -16.85 7.84
CA ARG A 41 16.90 -17.66 9.00
C ARG A 41 16.04 -18.92 9.11
N LYS A 42 16.67 -20.07 9.31
CA LYS A 42 15.95 -21.32 9.60
C LYS A 42 15.58 -21.36 11.09
N MET A 43 14.29 -21.42 11.39
CA MET A 43 13.78 -21.61 12.75
C MET A 43 13.62 -23.10 13.05
N ARG A 44 14.58 -23.69 13.79
CA ARG A 44 14.60 -25.12 14.11
C ARG A 44 13.30 -25.63 14.76
N ARG A 45 12.74 -24.86 15.70
CA ARG A 45 11.50 -25.25 16.43
C ARG A 45 10.27 -25.37 15.52
N ARG A 46 10.18 -24.55 14.47
CA ARG A 46 9.04 -24.55 13.53
C ARG A 46 9.33 -25.32 12.23
N ARG A 47 10.55 -25.86 12.07
CA ARG A 47 11.06 -26.48 10.84
C ARG A 47 10.82 -25.60 9.59
N ASP A 48 10.87 -24.28 9.76
CA ASP A 48 10.50 -23.31 8.72
C ASP A 48 11.62 -22.26 8.51
N THR A 49 11.60 -21.56 7.38
CA THR A 49 12.51 -20.47 7.05
C THR A 49 11.78 -19.13 7.16
N THR A 50 12.35 -18.19 7.90
CA THR A 50 11.77 -16.87 8.12
C THR A 50 12.62 -15.79 7.48
N ASP A 51 11.96 -14.79 6.89
CA ASP A 51 12.60 -13.58 6.41
C ASP A 51 12.55 -12.48 7.48
N THR A 52 13.67 -12.28 8.16
CA THR A 52 13.80 -11.30 9.25
C THR A 52 13.69 -9.87 8.73
N ILE A 53 14.24 -9.58 7.55
CA ILE A 53 14.21 -8.23 6.96
C ILE A 53 12.77 -7.86 6.64
N ALA A 54 12.06 -8.72 5.91
CA ALA A 54 10.67 -8.44 5.56
C ALA A 54 9.77 -8.30 6.80
N ASN A 55 10.00 -9.10 7.85
CA ASN A 55 9.25 -8.98 9.11
C ASN A 55 9.55 -7.66 9.85
N VAL A 56 10.82 -7.23 9.88
CA VAL A 56 11.20 -5.95 10.50
C VAL A 56 10.58 -4.78 9.72
N CYS A 57 10.67 -4.79 8.39
CA CYS A 57 10.06 -3.75 7.55
C CYS A 57 8.52 -3.72 7.69
N LEU A 58 7.86 -4.88 7.82
CA LEU A 58 6.43 -4.95 8.16
C LEU A 58 6.14 -4.34 9.53
N GLY A 59 6.99 -4.58 10.53
CA GLY A 59 6.86 -3.96 11.85
C GLY A 59 7.00 -2.43 11.78
N ILE A 60 7.99 -1.93 11.03
CA ILE A 60 8.17 -0.49 10.80
C ILE A 60 6.95 0.09 10.07
N ALA A 61 6.46 -0.57 9.02
CA ALA A 61 5.27 -0.15 8.28
C ALA A 61 4.02 -0.08 9.18
N LEU A 62 3.84 -1.06 10.06
CA LEU A 62 2.74 -1.08 11.03
C LEU A 62 2.85 0.08 12.03
N LEU A 63 4.02 0.26 12.65
CA LEU A 63 4.24 1.35 13.60
C LEU A 63 4.03 2.71 12.94
N PHE A 64 4.58 2.90 11.74
CA PHE A 64 4.34 4.10 10.95
C PHE A 64 2.85 4.32 10.71
N SER A 65 2.11 3.31 10.28
CA SER A 65 0.69 3.43 9.99
C SER A 65 -0.15 3.78 11.23
N LEU A 66 0.20 3.25 12.40
CA LEU A 66 -0.47 3.56 13.67
C LEU A 66 -0.17 4.98 14.18
N PHE A 67 1.06 5.47 13.96
CA PHE A 67 1.54 6.74 14.52
C PHE A 67 1.72 7.85 13.46
N HIS A 68 1.26 7.64 12.22
CA HIS A 68 1.49 8.58 11.12
C HIS A 68 0.94 9.98 11.40
N TRP A 69 -0.14 10.09 12.17
CA TRP A 69 -0.79 11.35 12.51
C TRP A 69 0.04 12.23 13.44
N LEU A 70 1.01 11.65 14.17
CA LEU A 70 1.98 12.40 14.99
C LEU A 70 3.07 13.08 14.14
N ILE A 71 3.27 12.62 12.91
CA ILE A 71 4.40 13.05 12.07
C ILE A 71 3.91 14.10 11.06
N PRO A 72 4.48 15.32 11.03
CA PRO A 72 4.24 16.27 9.96
C PRO A 72 4.70 15.69 8.61
N ALA A 73 3.94 15.94 7.54
CA ALA A 73 4.25 15.43 6.20
C ALA A 73 4.48 13.90 6.14
N SER A 74 3.74 13.12 6.94
CA SER A 74 3.83 11.65 6.97
C SER A 74 3.66 11.00 5.59
N PHE A 75 2.94 11.63 4.67
CA PHE A 75 2.78 11.18 3.29
C PHE A 75 4.09 11.06 2.50
N ILE A 76 5.09 11.90 2.79
CA ILE A 76 6.43 11.80 2.15
C ILE A 76 7.12 10.53 2.62
N ILE A 77 7.09 10.28 3.93
CA ILE A 77 7.67 9.08 4.55
C ILE A 77 6.96 7.84 4.02
N TYR A 78 5.63 7.87 3.95
CA TYR A 78 4.82 6.81 3.36
C TYR A 78 5.24 6.54 1.91
N GLY A 79 5.35 7.58 1.07
CA GLY A 79 5.78 7.46 -0.32
C GLY A 79 7.15 6.79 -0.46
N ILE A 80 8.12 7.17 0.38
CA ILE A 80 9.46 6.54 0.41
C ILE A 80 9.36 5.08 0.85
N LEU A 81 8.63 4.78 1.93
CA LEU A 81 8.47 3.42 2.43
C LEU A 81 7.81 2.51 1.39
N LEU A 82 6.75 2.99 0.74
CA LEU A 82 6.05 2.25 -0.30
C LEU A 82 6.93 2.07 -1.54
N LEU A 83 7.69 3.09 -1.95
CA LEU A 83 8.62 2.99 -3.08
C LEU A 83 9.71 1.95 -2.81
N VAL A 84 10.31 1.96 -1.62
CA VAL A 84 11.29 0.93 -1.22
C VAL A 84 10.64 -0.46 -1.26
N SER A 85 9.42 -0.59 -0.72
CA SER A 85 8.67 -1.85 -0.74
C SER A 85 8.44 -2.34 -2.18
N PHE A 86 8.06 -1.43 -3.09
CA PHE A 86 7.85 -1.73 -4.50
C PHE A 86 9.13 -2.14 -5.21
N LEU A 87 10.25 -1.43 -5.00
CA LEU A 87 11.56 -1.79 -5.56
C LEU A 87 12.01 -3.18 -5.11
N CYS A 88 11.77 -3.55 -3.85
CA CYS A 88 12.02 -4.90 -3.33
C CYS A 88 11.20 -5.97 -4.07
N VAL A 89 9.89 -5.73 -4.23
CA VAL A 89 9.00 -6.66 -4.95
C VAL A 89 9.38 -6.75 -6.43
N LEU A 90 9.69 -5.63 -7.08
CA LEU A 90 10.14 -5.59 -8.46
C LEU A 90 11.45 -6.37 -8.67
N ALA A 91 12.41 -6.26 -7.75
CA ALA A 91 13.67 -7.00 -7.82
C ALA A 91 13.46 -8.50 -7.94
N TRP A 92 12.61 -9.04 -7.07
CA TRP A 92 12.28 -10.47 -7.06
C TRP A 92 11.35 -10.86 -8.20
N THR A 93 10.41 -10.00 -8.55
CA THR A 93 9.53 -10.21 -9.70
C THR A 93 10.36 -10.37 -10.97
N ASN A 94 11.31 -9.46 -11.23
CA ASN A 94 12.20 -9.52 -12.39
C ASN A 94 13.11 -10.76 -12.38
N LYS A 95 13.51 -11.24 -11.20
CA LYS A 95 14.30 -12.47 -11.03
C LYS A 95 13.48 -13.73 -11.34
N ILE A 96 12.25 -13.83 -10.84
CA ILE A 96 11.38 -15.00 -11.02
C ILE A 96 10.83 -15.03 -12.46
N SER A 97 10.32 -13.89 -12.95
CA SER A 97 9.70 -13.77 -14.28
C SER A 97 10.71 -13.96 -15.41
N ALA A 98 12.01 -13.88 -15.11
CA ALA A 98 13.08 -14.07 -16.09
C ALA A 98 13.08 -15.46 -16.76
N LYS A 99 12.42 -16.44 -16.13
CA LYS A 99 12.30 -17.81 -16.64
C LYS A 99 10.97 -18.06 -17.38
N MET A 100 10.11 -17.04 -17.44
CA MET A 100 8.80 -17.11 -18.06
C MET A 100 8.85 -16.56 -19.49
N ASP A 101 7.86 -16.92 -20.29
CA ASP A 101 7.61 -16.27 -21.57
C ASP A 101 7.24 -14.79 -21.38
N ARG A 102 7.32 -14.06 -22.50
CA ARG A 102 7.18 -12.60 -22.49
C ARG A 102 5.82 -12.14 -21.94
N VAL A 103 4.74 -12.81 -22.30
CA VAL A 103 3.38 -12.40 -21.95
C VAL A 103 3.17 -12.55 -20.45
N HIS A 104 3.47 -13.72 -19.90
CA HIS A 104 3.36 -13.96 -18.46
C HIS A 104 4.27 -13.04 -17.65
N ARG A 105 5.49 -12.76 -18.11
CA ARG A 105 6.39 -11.78 -17.47
C ARG A 105 5.77 -10.38 -17.43
N MET A 106 5.20 -9.92 -18.54
CA MET A 106 4.55 -8.61 -18.61
C MET A 106 3.35 -8.54 -17.66
N LEU A 107 2.52 -9.59 -17.62
CA LEU A 107 1.35 -9.65 -16.76
C LEU A 107 1.73 -9.56 -15.27
N VAL A 108 2.75 -10.29 -14.81
CA VAL A 108 3.17 -10.20 -13.40
C VAL A 108 3.75 -8.82 -13.06
N LEU A 109 4.53 -8.22 -13.96
CA LEU A 109 5.03 -6.86 -13.75
C LEU A 109 3.89 -5.84 -13.70
N PHE A 110 2.90 -6.00 -14.57
CA PHE A 110 1.68 -5.19 -14.57
C PHE A 110 0.94 -5.32 -13.23
N ASP A 111 0.68 -6.55 -12.78
CA ASP A 111 -0.03 -6.84 -11.54
C ASP A 111 0.67 -6.22 -10.31
N VAL A 112 1.98 -6.42 -10.18
CA VAL A 112 2.76 -5.83 -9.07
C VAL A 112 2.75 -4.30 -9.13
N SER A 113 2.80 -3.72 -10.33
CA SER A 113 2.75 -2.26 -10.52
C SER A 113 1.38 -1.69 -10.21
N MET A 114 0.30 -2.40 -10.58
CA MET A 114 -1.07 -2.01 -10.25
C MET A 114 -1.24 -1.94 -8.74
N MET A 115 -0.79 -2.96 -8.02
CA MET A 115 -0.85 -2.96 -6.55
C MET A 115 -0.10 -1.78 -5.93
N PHE A 116 0.99 -1.33 -6.55
CA PHE A 116 1.73 -0.15 -6.11
C PHE A 116 0.96 1.14 -6.36
N PHE A 117 0.51 1.39 -7.60
CA PHE A 117 -0.13 2.65 -7.95
C PHE A 117 -1.51 2.81 -7.31
N PHE A 118 -2.32 1.76 -7.27
CA PHE A 118 -3.59 1.80 -6.53
C PHE A 118 -3.36 2.01 -5.04
N GLY A 119 -2.34 1.36 -4.47
CA GLY A 119 -1.93 1.57 -3.08
C GLY A 119 -1.49 3.00 -2.79
N LEU A 120 -0.69 3.58 -3.68
CA LEU A 120 -0.21 4.96 -3.59
C LEU A 120 -1.37 5.95 -3.67
N PHE A 121 -2.21 5.86 -4.70
CA PHE A 121 -3.32 6.80 -4.91
C PHE A 121 -4.42 6.69 -3.84
N SER A 122 -4.69 5.48 -3.34
CA SER A 122 -5.66 5.27 -2.26
C SER A 122 -5.20 5.93 -0.97
N ALA A 123 -3.93 5.73 -0.62
CA ALA A 123 -3.32 6.30 0.58
C ALA A 123 -3.08 7.80 0.46
N LEU A 124 -2.74 8.30 -0.72
CA LEU A 124 -2.59 9.74 -0.97
C LEU A 124 -3.93 10.40 -1.34
N GLY A 125 -5.06 9.87 -0.87
CA GLY A 125 -6.38 10.51 -1.00
C GLY A 125 -6.80 10.90 -2.43
N CYS A 126 -6.17 10.38 -3.47
CA CYS A 126 -6.47 10.80 -4.85
C CYS A 126 -7.90 10.40 -5.23
N PHE A 127 -8.41 9.30 -4.67
CA PHE A 127 -9.77 8.84 -4.90
C PHE A 127 -10.84 9.60 -4.09
N ASN A 128 -10.44 10.49 -3.18
CA ASN A 128 -11.33 11.17 -2.25
C ASN A 128 -11.15 12.68 -2.17
N GLY A 129 -10.51 13.29 -3.17
CA GLY A 129 -10.27 14.73 -3.19
C GLY A 129 -9.29 15.21 -2.10
N PHE A 130 -8.39 14.33 -1.65
CA PHE A 130 -7.34 14.62 -0.67
C PHE A 130 -7.83 14.92 0.76
N VAL A 131 -9.11 14.69 1.08
CA VAL A 131 -9.71 14.94 2.40
C VAL A 131 -8.99 14.19 3.53
N THR A 132 -8.44 13.02 3.24
CA THR A 132 -7.67 12.22 4.19
C THR A 132 -6.39 12.89 4.71
N PHE A 133 -5.85 13.89 4.02
CA PHE A 133 -4.64 14.60 4.46
C PHE A 133 -4.89 15.56 5.62
N ASP A 134 -6.04 16.23 5.61
CA ASP A 134 -6.32 17.32 6.54
C ASP A 134 -6.76 16.79 7.91
N SER A 135 -7.27 15.57 7.97
CA SER A 135 -7.80 14.98 9.21
C SER A 135 -6.72 14.79 10.30
N ALA A 136 -5.46 14.54 9.92
CA ALA A 136 -4.37 14.36 10.89
C ALA A 136 -3.94 15.69 11.54
N SER A 137 -4.02 16.81 10.83
CA SER A 137 -3.71 18.13 11.41
C SER A 137 -4.82 18.57 12.37
N VAL A 138 -6.09 18.34 12.00
CA VAL A 138 -7.26 18.59 12.86
C VAL A 138 -7.17 17.79 14.16
N LEU A 139 -6.90 16.48 14.09
CA LEU A 139 -6.77 15.65 15.29
C LEU A 139 -5.66 16.15 16.23
N ARG A 140 -4.51 16.57 15.69
CA ARG A 140 -3.41 17.13 16.50
C ARG A 140 -3.81 18.43 17.21
N GLN A 141 -4.55 19.29 16.53
CA GLN A 141 -5.05 20.54 17.12
C GLN A 141 -6.09 20.26 18.21
N ASP A 142 -6.99 19.31 18.00
CA ASP A 142 -7.99 18.93 18.99
C ASP A 142 -7.37 18.27 20.24
N ILE A 143 -6.29 17.50 20.07
CA ILE A 143 -5.49 16.97 21.19
C ILE A 143 -4.83 18.12 21.97
N ALA A 144 -4.18 19.05 21.26
CA ALA A 144 -3.53 20.19 21.90
C ALA A 144 -4.52 21.11 22.63
N GLY A 145 -5.74 21.23 22.11
CA GLY A 145 -6.85 21.97 22.73
C GLY A 145 -7.60 21.21 23.82
N GLY A 146 -7.25 19.95 24.10
CA GLY A 146 -7.92 19.13 25.12
C GLY A 146 -9.34 18.66 24.76
N LYS A 147 -9.82 18.91 23.53
CA LYS A 147 -11.18 18.54 23.10
C LYS A 147 -11.41 17.03 23.07
N VAL A 148 -10.33 16.26 22.88
CA VAL A 148 -10.39 14.78 22.89
C VAL A 148 -10.86 14.18 24.22
N PHE A 149 -10.84 14.97 25.31
CA PHE A 149 -11.34 14.55 26.62
C PHE A 149 -12.83 14.85 26.82
N GLU A 150 -13.49 15.50 25.86
CA GLU A 150 -14.94 15.71 25.90
C GLU A 150 -15.69 14.40 25.62
N VAL A 151 -16.76 14.14 26.39
CA VAL A 151 -17.51 12.87 26.36
C VAL A 151 -18.07 12.53 24.98
N LEU A 152 -18.43 13.53 24.18
CA LEU A 152 -19.06 13.36 22.87
C LEU A 152 -18.08 13.57 21.70
N TYR A 153 -16.79 13.82 21.96
CA TYR A 153 -15.82 14.16 20.91
C TYR A 153 -15.76 13.11 19.79
N PHE A 154 -15.73 11.83 20.13
CA PHE A 154 -15.66 10.74 19.15
C PHE A 154 -16.95 10.53 18.35
N LEU A 155 -18.07 11.06 18.83
CA LEU A 155 -19.36 11.02 18.13
C LEU A 155 -19.53 12.19 17.17
N HIS A 156 -18.91 13.34 17.45
CA HIS A 156 -19.07 14.56 16.66
C HIS A 156 -17.87 14.86 15.76
N SER A 157 -16.66 14.42 16.14
CA SER A 157 -15.44 14.68 15.38
C SER A 157 -15.18 13.57 14.36
N PHE A 158 -15.06 14.00 13.11
CA PHE A 158 -14.71 13.17 11.96
C PHE A 158 -13.23 12.74 11.96
N ALA A 159 -12.36 13.55 12.57
CA ALA A 159 -10.91 13.43 12.45
C ALA A 159 -10.34 12.11 13.00
N PRO A 160 -10.76 11.56 14.15
CA PRO A 160 -10.25 10.28 14.67
C PRO A 160 -10.50 9.10 13.73
N MET A 161 -11.71 9.00 13.18
CA MET A 161 -12.07 7.89 12.28
C MET A 161 -11.39 8.01 10.93
N MET A 162 -11.22 9.23 10.43
CA MET A 162 -10.44 9.47 9.23
C MET A 162 -8.96 9.14 9.40
N VAL A 163 -8.36 9.48 10.55
CA VAL A 163 -6.99 9.08 10.88
C VAL A 163 -6.87 7.56 10.95
N LEU A 164 -7.85 6.88 11.53
CA LEU A 164 -7.86 5.41 11.55
C LEU A 164 -7.96 4.82 10.14
N LEU A 165 -8.87 5.32 9.31
CA LEU A 165 -9.02 4.90 7.92
C LEU A 165 -7.74 5.14 7.12
N GLN A 166 -7.11 6.30 7.29
CA GLN A 166 -5.83 6.65 6.67
C GLN A 166 -4.71 5.70 7.10
N GLY A 167 -4.67 5.32 8.38
CA GLY A 167 -3.75 4.30 8.88
C GLY A 167 -3.95 2.94 8.20
N ILE A 168 -5.19 2.52 7.97
CA ILE A 168 -5.51 1.29 7.22
C ILE A 168 -5.03 1.42 5.76
N LEU A 169 -5.29 2.56 5.12
CA LEU A 169 -4.89 2.83 3.74
C LEU A 169 -3.36 2.89 3.57
N TYR A 170 -2.60 3.33 4.58
CA TYR A 170 -1.13 3.21 4.59
C TYR A 170 -0.66 1.76 4.77
N MET A 171 -1.29 1.03 5.69
CA MET A 171 -0.83 -0.32 6.03
C MET A 171 -1.12 -1.33 4.93
N LEU A 172 -2.31 -1.29 4.32
CA LEU A 172 -2.76 -2.29 3.35
C LEU A 172 -1.79 -2.50 2.17
N PRO A 173 -1.39 -1.47 1.40
CA PRO A 173 -0.45 -1.65 0.29
C PRO A 173 0.95 -2.05 0.75
N MET A 174 1.45 -1.49 1.85
CA MET A 174 2.75 -1.91 2.41
C MET A 174 2.72 -3.39 2.82
N TYR A 175 1.67 -3.83 3.50
CA TYR A 175 1.49 -5.22 3.89
C TYR A 175 1.47 -6.14 2.67
N CYS A 176 0.67 -5.80 1.65
CA CYS A 176 0.56 -6.59 0.42
C CYS A 176 1.92 -6.71 -0.29
N MET A 177 2.66 -5.61 -0.42
CA MET A 177 4.00 -5.60 -1.02
C MET A 177 5.00 -6.46 -0.23
N TRP A 178 5.13 -6.23 1.07
CA TRP A 178 6.07 -6.99 1.90
C TRP A 178 5.70 -8.46 2.01
N ALA A 179 4.41 -8.80 2.07
CA ALA A 179 3.94 -10.17 2.07
C ALA A 179 4.28 -10.88 0.75
N GLN A 180 4.15 -10.19 -0.38
CA GLN A 180 4.53 -10.71 -1.70
C GLN A 180 6.05 -10.87 -1.82
N PHE A 181 6.82 -9.87 -1.40
CA PHE A 181 8.29 -9.92 -1.36
C PHE A 181 8.78 -11.10 -0.52
N LYS A 182 8.30 -11.21 0.72
CA LYS A 182 8.64 -12.30 1.64
C LYS A 182 8.34 -13.66 1.02
N TYR A 183 7.16 -13.82 0.42
CA TYR A 183 6.77 -15.07 -0.22
C TYR A 183 7.70 -15.43 -1.38
N MET A 184 7.97 -14.47 -2.28
CA MET A 184 8.88 -14.68 -3.41
C MET A 184 10.30 -15.03 -2.96
N ARG A 185 10.77 -14.50 -1.83
CA ARG A 185 12.08 -14.83 -1.27
C ARG A 185 12.18 -16.24 -0.72
N LEU A 186 11.13 -16.70 -0.06
CA LEU A 186 11.11 -18.01 0.61
C LEU A 186 10.83 -19.14 -0.39
N GLU A 187 9.85 -18.96 -1.27
CA GLU A 187 9.35 -20.01 -2.15
C GLU A 187 9.91 -19.89 -3.58
N ASN A 188 10.60 -18.79 -3.91
CA ASN A 188 11.11 -18.50 -5.26
C ASN A 188 10.01 -18.61 -6.35
N THR A 189 8.77 -18.29 -5.98
CA THR A 189 7.58 -18.27 -6.83
C THR A 189 6.61 -17.18 -6.38
N TYR A 190 5.57 -16.90 -7.16
CA TYR A 190 4.52 -15.95 -6.78
C TYR A 190 3.52 -16.58 -5.82
N LYS A 191 2.84 -15.76 -5.00
CA LYS A 191 1.87 -16.20 -3.99
C LYS A 191 0.54 -16.67 -4.59
N SER A 192 0.60 -17.67 -5.47
CA SER A 192 -0.51 -18.35 -6.16
C SER A 192 -0.01 -19.56 -6.95
N ARG A 193 -0.86 -20.58 -7.13
CA ARG A 193 -0.53 -21.80 -7.90
C ARG A 193 -0.44 -21.56 -9.43
N ASN A 194 -1.16 -20.57 -9.93
CA ASN A 194 -1.19 -20.18 -11.36
C ASN A 194 -1.30 -18.65 -11.46
N ILE A 195 -0.74 -18.08 -12.53
CA ILE A 195 -0.71 -16.65 -12.83
C ILE A 195 -2.12 -16.06 -12.95
N GLY A 196 -3.10 -16.77 -13.52
CA GLY A 196 -4.48 -16.27 -13.56
C GLY A 196 -5.06 -15.98 -12.16
N LEU A 197 -4.79 -16.87 -11.18
CA LEU A 197 -5.22 -16.65 -9.79
C LEU A 197 -4.42 -15.52 -9.12
N PHE A 198 -3.16 -15.32 -9.51
CA PHE A 198 -2.38 -14.16 -9.08
C PHE A 198 -3.05 -12.86 -9.50
N THR A 199 -3.38 -12.72 -10.77
CA THR A 199 -4.03 -11.53 -11.34
C THR A 199 -5.37 -11.27 -10.68
N ILE A 200 -6.24 -12.28 -10.54
CA ILE A 200 -7.55 -12.13 -9.85
C ILE A 200 -7.36 -11.60 -8.43
N LYS A 201 -6.40 -12.13 -7.69
CA LYS A 201 -6.12 -11.69 -6.32
C LYS A 201 -5.64 -10.24 -6.27
N ILE A 202 -4.80 -9.83 -7.22
CA ILE A 202 -4.31 -8.45 -7.30
C ILE A 202 -5.44 -7.49 -7.66
N LEU A 203 -6.29 -7.84 -8.62
CA LEU A 203 -7.49 -7.08 -8.96
C LEU A 203 -8.41 -6.92 -7.75
N PHE A 204 -8.62 -7.99 -6.97
CA PHE A 204 -9.39 -7.93 -5.74
C PHE A 204 -8.76 -6.98 -4.70
N ILE A 205 -7.43 -7.02 -4.53
CA ILE A 205 -6.73 -6.10 -3.62
C ILE A 205 -6.88 -4.65 -4.09
N CYS A 206 -6.72 -4.37 -5.38
CA CYS A 206 -6.92 -3.03 -5.96
C CYS A 206 -8.35 -2.54 -5.75
N LEU A 207 -9.35 -3.41 -5.94
CA LEU A 207 -10.76 -3.09 -5.68
C LEU A 207 -10.97 -2.72 -4.21
N VAL A 208 -10.41 -3.49 -3.26
CA VAL A 208 -10.50 -3.19 -1.82
C VAL A 208 -9.85 -1.84 -1.49
N MET A 209 -8.72 -1.51 -2.10
CA MET A 209 -8.05 -0.21 -1.90
C MET A 209 -8.94 0.97 -2.35
N VAL A 210 -9.55 0.86 -3.54
CA VAL A 210 -10.50 1.87 -4.04
C VAL A 210 -11.75 1.94 -3.16
N ALA A 211 -12.32 0.79 -2.79
CA ALA A 211 -13.52 0.72 -1.96
C ALA A 211 -13.31 1.33 -0.57
N LEU A 212 -12.16 1.09 0.06
CA LEU A 212 -11.81 1.71 1.34
C LEU A 212 -11.53 3.21 1.19
N SER A 213 -10.83 3.62 0.14
CA SER A 213 -10.44 5.02 -0.04
C SER A 213 -11.60 5.92 -0.42
N TYR A 214 -12.46 5.49 -1.35
CA TYR A 214 -13.66 6.22 -1.76
C TYR A 214 -14.85 5.89 -0.88
N GLY A 215 -15.26 4.62 -0.85
CA GLY A 215 -16.45 4.17 -0.13
C GLY A 215 -16.32 4.27 1.39
N GLY A 216 -15.12 4.06 1.95
CA GLY A 216 -14.90 4.23 3.39
C GLY A 216 -15.17 5.65 3.87
N ILE A 217 -14.92 6.66 3.03
CA ILE A 217 -15.16 8.06 3.36
C ILE A 217 -16.62 8.42 3.23
N GLU A 218 -17.30 7.95 2.18
CA GLU A 218 -18.75 8.12 2.03
C GLU A 218 -19.50 7.56 3.26
N VAL A 219 -19.08 6.38 3.75
CA VAL A 219 -19.64 5.78 4.98
C VAL A 219 -19.39 6.68 6.19
N LEU A 220 -18.19 7.25 6.33
CA LEU A 220 -17.89 8.16 7.44
C LEU A 220 -18.68 9.47 7.33
N ASN A 221 -18.85 10.03 6.13
CA ASN A 221 -19.66 11.22 5.89
C ASN A 221 -21.13 11.00 6.31
N TRP A 222 -21.69 9.83 5.98
CA TRP A 222 -23.04 9.44 6.43
C TRP A 222 -23.13 9.26 7.94
N ALA A 223 -22.10 8.67 8.56
CA ALA A 223 -22.10 8.41 10.00
C ALA A 223 -22.00 9.69 10.84
N TYR A 224 -21.27 10.69 10.37
CA TYR A 224 -21.01 11.93 11.11
C TYR A 224 -21.89 13.11 10.70
N TYR A 225 -22.89 12.91 9.82
CA TYR A 225 -23.80 13.96 9.31
C TYR A 225 -23.04 15.26 9.00
N ILE A 226 -21.96 15.16 8.22
CA ILE A 226 -21.38 16.36 7.61
C ILE A 226 -22.38 16.75 6.53
N ASP A 227 -23.37 17.57 6.90
CA ASP A 227 -24.09 18.36 5.91
C ASP A 227 -23.00 19.03 5.08
N HIS A 228 -23.08 18.88 3.76
CA HIS A 228 -22.38 19.71 2.82
C HIS A 228 -22.86 21.15 3.04
N VAL A 229 -22.41 21.80 4.12
CA VAL A 229 -22.46 23.24 4.25
C VAL A 229 -21.43 23.71 3.25
N GLU A 230 -21.96 23.99 2.05
CA GLU A 230 -21.31 24.70 0.97
C GLU A 230 -20.41 25.81 1.56
N VAL A 231 -19.13 25.73 1.26
CA VAL A 231 -18.20 26.87 1.33
C VAL A 231 -18.00 27.38 -0.08
#